data_AF-A0A1F6TLE5-F1
#
_entry.id   AF-A0A1F6TLE5-F1
#
_cell.length_a   1.000
_cell.length_b   1.000
_cell.length_c   1.000
_cell.angle_alpha   90.00
_cell.angle_beta   90.00
_cell.angle_gamma   90.00
#
_symmetry.space_group_name_H-M   'P 1'
#
loop_
_entity.id
_entity.type
_entity.pdbx_description
1 polymer ?
#
loop_
_entity_poly.entity_id
_entity_poly.type
_entity_poly.pdbx_seq_one_letter_code
_entity_poly.pdbx_strand_id
1 'polypeptide(L)'
;MKEHLSALMDNELDELSERRLHTQLASDADLRQSWERYHLARAALRGELEEVAGPMLAERIHAAVEAEKSGRGTRRLAPALKLAGGAAIAASVAVVAILGLQTQQQPPERVAAKPAATVVAEARKGDPVRAGVRRWDTREPEAESALNAYLVEHNEFAPTSGMNGMLPYVRVVGYDSDK
;
A
#
# COMPACT_ATOMS: atom_id res chain seq x y z
N MET A 1 5.03 -12.73 35.12
CA MET A 1 4.12 -13.10 34.00
C MET A 1 2.76 -12.45 34.09
N LYS A 2 1.94 -12.71 35.12
CA LYS A 2 0.62 -12.05 35.27
C LYS A 2 0.70 -10.52 35.35
N GLU A 3 1.72 -10.01 36.03
CA GLU A 3 2.04 -8.57 36.07
C GLU A 3 2.35 -8.01 34.67
N HIS A 4 3.11 -8.74 33.85
CA HIS A 4 3.45 -8.30 32.50
C HIS A 4 2.21 -8.34 31.57
N LEU A 5 1.29 -9.29 31.78
CA LEU A 5 -0.03 -9.25 31.10
C LEU A 5 -0.83 -8.01 31.51
N SER A 6 -0.84 -7.65 32.80
CA SER A 6 -1.51 -6.41 33.23
C SER A 6 -0.89 -5.18 32.57
N ALA A 7 0.45 -5.07 32.63
CA ALA A 7 1.18 -3.99 31.99
C ALA A 7 0.93 -3.93 30.47
N LEU A 8 0.83 -5.09 29.79
CA LEU A 8 0.47 -5.15 28.38
C LEU A 8 -0.96 -4.63 28.14
N MET A 9 -1.95 -4.99 28.97
CA MET A 9 -3.33 -4.48 28.84
C MET A 9 -3.43 -2.96 29.00
N ASP A 10 -2.55 -2.39 29.83
CA ASP A 10 -2.48 -0.96 30.12
C ASP A 10 -1.51 -0.20 29.19
N ASN A 11 -0.87 -0.91 28.24
CA ASN A 11 0.13 -0.35 27.31
C ASN A 11 1.37 0.26 28.01
N GLU A 12 1.77 -0.32 29.14
CA GLU A 12 2.88 0.09 29.99
C GLU A 12 4.09 -0.87 29.91
N LEU A 13 4.06 -1.84 28.99
CA LEU A 13 5.12 -2.83 28.83
C LEU A 13 6.21 -2.35 27.86
N ASP A 14 7.49 -2.58 28.19
CA ASP A 14 8.59 -2.28 27.28
C ASP A 14 8.61 -3.22 26.06
N GLU A 15 9.16 -2.74 24.94
CA GLU A 15 9.14 -3.43 23.64
C GLU A 15 9.83 -4.82 23.66
N LEU A 16 10.85 -4.99 24.51
CA LEU A 16 11.57 -6.26 24.62
C LEU A 16 10.73 -7.28 25.41
N SER A 17 10.20 -6.85 26.55
CA SER A 17 9.31 -7.65 27.39
C SER A 17 8.02 -8.01 26.65
N GLU A 18 7.49 -7.11 25.82
CA GLU A 18 6.35 -7.36 24.95
C GLU A 18 6.63 -8.49 23.95
N ARG A 19 7.75 -8.44 23.22
CA ARG A 19 8.17 -9.52 22.31
C ARG A 19 8.30 -10.88 23.01
N ARG A 20 8.89 -10.89 24.20
CA ARG A 20 9.01 -12.11 25.03
C ARG A 20 7.64 -12.63 25.45
N LEU A 21 6.76 -11.75 25.89
CA LEU A 21 5.41 -12.09 26.33
C LEU A 21 4.58 -12.65 25.19
N HIS A 22 4.67 -12.08 23.97
CA HIS A 22 4.01 -12.64 22.78
C HIS A 22 4.50 -14.05 22.45
N THR A 23 5.81 -14.29 22.54
CA THR A 23 6.39 -15.62 22.30
C THR A 23 5.86 -16.65 23.31
N GLN A 24 5.69 -16.24 24.57
CA GLN A 24 5.14 -17.11 25.62
C GLN A 24 3.63 -17.31 25.48
N LEU A 25 2.87 -16.27 25.11
CA LEU A 25 1.44 -16.36 24.80
C LEU A 25 1.16 -17.36 23.68
N ALA A 26 2.09 -17.56 22.74
CA ALA A 26 1.95 -18.55 21.68
C ALA A 26 2.02 -20.01 22.20
N SER A 27 2.83 -20.29 23.23
CA SER A 27 3.07 -21.65 23.72
C SER A 27 2.32 -22.00 25.02
N ASP A 28 1.89 -21.01 25.80
CA ASP A 28 1.29 -21.21 27.12
C ASP A 28 -0.24 -20.98 27.11
N ALA A 29 -1.01 -22.06 27.29
CA ALA A 29 -2.48 -22.00 27.32
C ALA A 29 -3.03 -21.34 28.59
N ASP A 30 -2.40 -21.54 29.75
CA ASP A 30 -2.85 -20.98 31.03
C ASP A 30 -2.64 -19.46 31.06
N LEU A 31 -1.58 -18.99 30.40
CA LEU A 31 -1.29 -17.58 30.20
C LEU A 31 -2.35 -16.92 29.30
N ARG A 32 -2.74 -17.56 28.19
CA ARG A 32 -3.84 -17.09 27.32
C ARG A 32 -5.17 -17.05 28.07
N GLN A 33 -5.46 -18.07 28.88
CA GLN A 33 -6.69 -18.08 29.69
C GLN A 33 -6.70 -16.96 30.75
N SER A 34 -5.54 -16.62 31.30
CA SER A 34 -5.41 -15.48 32.23
C SER A 34 -5.66 -14.15 31.53
N TRP A 35 -5.13 -13.98 30.31
CA TRP A 35 -5.40 -12.82 29.46
C TRP A 35 -6.89 -12.66 29.13
N GLU A 36 -7.56 -13.75 28.74
CA GLU A 36 -9.00 -13.76 28.47
C GLU A 36 -9.82 -13.32 29.69
N ARG A 37 -9.53 -13.89 30.87
CA ARG A 37 -10.21 -13.51 32.12
C ARG A 37 -10.01 -12.04 32.48
N TYR A 38 -8.84 -11.47 32.19
CA TYR A 38 -8.57 -10.05 32.45
C TYR A 38 -9.42 -9.15 31.55
N HIS A 39 -9.54 -9.47 30.27
CA HIS A 39 -10.44 -8.76 29.37
C HIS A 39 -11.92 -8.93 29.76
N LEU A 40 -12.33 -10.13 30.16
CA LEU A 40 -13.69 -10.37 30.64
C LEU A 40 -14.01 -9.58 31.91
N ALA A 41 -13.10 -9.56 32.88
CA ALA A 41 -13.25 -8.76 34.10
C ALA A 41 -13.34 -7.25 33.78
N ARG A 42 -12.50 -6.76 32.85
CA ARG A 42 -12.55 -5.37 32.38
C ARG A 42 -13.90 -5.04 31.72
N ALA A 43 -14.40 -5.90 30.83
CA ALA A 43 -15.70 -5.73 30.19
C ALA A 43 -16.84 -5.74 31.23
N ALA A 44 -16.79 -6.64 32.21
CA ALA A 44 -17.74 -6.71 33.32
C ALA A 44 -17.78 -5.41 34.13
N LEU A 45 -16.61 -4.88 34.49
CA LEU A 45 -16.49 -3.62 35.24
C LEU A 45 -17.00 -2.41 34.44
N ARG A 46 -16.95 -2.46 33.11
CA ARG A 46 -17.44 -1.40 32.22
C ARG A 46 -18.89 -1.57 31.79
N GLY A 47 -19.55 -2.67 32.16
CA GLY A 47 -20.89 -2.99 31.71
C GLY A 47 -20.98 -3.43 30.23
N GLU A 48 -19.87 -3.87 29.65
CA GLU A 48 -19.75 -4.25 28.22
C GLU A 48 -20.02 -5.77 27.99
N LEU A 49 -20.81 -6.41 28.85
CA LEU A 49 -21.08 -7.87 28.79
C LEU A 49 -22.25 -8.27 27.89
N GLU A 50 -22.97 -7.32 27.28
CA GLU A 50 -24.10 -7.62 26.40
C GLU A 50 -23.66 -8.41 25.14
N GLU A 51 -22.38 -8.32 24.78
CA GLU A 51 -21.81 -8.92 23.57
C GLU A 51 -20.63 -9.86 23.89
N VAL A 52 -20.78 -10.72 24.91
CA VAL A 52 -19.74 -11.71 25.22
C VAL A 52 -19.67 -12.74 24.11
N ALA A 53 -18.48 -12.83 23.50
CA ALA A 53 -18.14 -13.85 22.54
C ALA A 53 -18.46 -15.26 23.07
N GLY A 54 -19.06 -16.09 22.22
CA GLY A 54 -19.34 -17.49 22.55
C GLY A 54 -18.06 -18.26 22.90
N PRO A 55 -18.19 -19.40 23.61
CA PRO A 55 -17.05 -20.19 24.04
C PRO A 55 -16.18 -20.57 22.85
N MET A 56 -14.87 -20.53 23.06
CA MET A 56 -13.86 -20.90 22.07
C MET A 56 -13.82 -20.06 20.78
N LEU A 57 -14.38 -18.83 20.79
CA LEU A 57 -14.34 -17.97 19.61
C LEU A 57 -12.90 -17.70 19.14
N ALA A 58 -11.99 -17.41 20.08
CA ALA A 58 -10.59 -17.11 19.77
C ALA A 58 -9.88 -18.30 19.09
N GLU A 59 -10.12 -19.53 19.56
CA GLU A 59 -9.58 -20.76 18.99
C GLU A 59 -10.13 -21.02 17.59
N ARG A 60 -11.42 -20.77 17.37
CA ARG A 60 -12.04 -20.90 16.05
C ARG A 60 -11.48 -19.89 15.05
N ILE A 61 -11.29 -18.64 15.48
CA ILE A 61 -10.66 -17.60 14.66
C ILE A 61 -9.22 -17.99 14.35
N HIS A 62 -8.46 -18.43 15.35
CA HIS A 62 -7.08 -18.86 15.18
C HIS A 62 -6.98 -20.01 14.16
N ALA A 63 -7.82 -21.04 14.27
CA ALA A 63 -7.86 -22.16 13.34
C ALA A 63 -8.23 -21.72 11.91
N ALA A 64 -9.19 -20.79 11.76
CA ALA A 64 -9.58 -20.26 10.46
C ALA A 64 -8.44 -19.46 9.79
N VAL A 65 -7.71 -18.66 10.56
CA VAL A 65 -6.55 -17.89 10.08
C VAL A 65 -5.41 -18.82 9.65
N GLU A 66 -5.11 -19.86 10.43
CA GLU A 66 -4.08 -20.85 10.06
C GLU A 66 -4.46 -21.63 8.79
N ALA A 67 -5.75 -21.98 8.64
CA ALA A 67 -6.24 -22.60 7.41
C ALA A 67 -6.05 -21.68 6.18
N GLU A 68 -6.30 -20.38 6.30
CA GLU A 68 -6.08 -19.42 5.20
C GLU A 68 -4.59 -19.34 4.79
N LYS A 69 -3.68 -19.30 5.77
CA LYS A 69 -2.23 -19.28 5.51
C LYS A 69 -1.78 -20.51 4.72
N SER A 70 -2.32 -21.68 5.05
CA SER A 70 -2.02 -22.93 4.33
C SER A 70 -2.62 -22.98 2.91
N GLY A 71 -3.77 -22.32 2.70
CA GLY A 71 -4.45 -22.21 1.39
C GLY A 71 -3.80 -21.23 0.42
N ARG A 72 -2.94 -20.32 0.90
CA ARG A 72 -2.12 -19.41 0.08
C ARG A 72 -0.90 -20.13 -0.52
N GLY A 73 -1.12 -21.31 -1.09
CA GLY A 73 -0.21 -21.87 -2.06
C GLY A 73 -0.16 -20.91 -3.25
N THR A 74 0.89 -20.08 -3.34
CA THR A 74 1.17 -19.31 -4.55
C THR A 74 1.07 -20.30 -5.72
N ARG A 75 0.05 -20.14 -6.58
CA ARG A 75 -0.01 -20.88 -7.83
C ARG A 75 1.22 -20.40 -8.59
N ARG A 76 2.33 -21.13 -8.47
CA ARG A 76 3.58 -20.79 -9.13
C ARG A 76 3.29 -20.94 -10.62
N LEU A 77 2.91 -19.83 -11.25
CA LEU A 77 2.80 -19.78 -12.70
C LEU A 77 4.14 -20.23 -13.26
N ALA A 78 4.09 -21.19 -14.17
CA ALA A 78 5.29 -21.79 -14.75
C ALA A 78 6.23 -20.69 -15.24
N PRO A 79 7.56 -20.83 -15.06
CA PRO A 79 8.53 -19.79 -15.40
C PRO A 79 8.42 -19.33 -16.87
N ALA A 80 7.98 -20.21 -17.77
CA ALA A 80 7.70 -19.90 -19.17
C ALA A 80 6.65 -18.79 -19.36
N LEU A 81 5.65 -18.69 -18.48
CA LEU A 81 4.58 -17.69 -18.58
C LEU A 81 5.08 -16.29 -18.21
N LYS A 82 6.08 -16.20 -17.31
CA LYS A 82 6.75 -14.92 -16.98
C LYS A 82 7.58 -14.41 -18.17
N LEU A 83 8.18 -15.32 -18.94
CA LEU A 83 8.95 -14.98 -20.14
C LEU A 83 8.03 -14.44 -21.26
N ALA A 84 6.85 -15.04 -21.43
CA ALA A 84 5.87 -14.62 -22.43
C ALA A 84 5.32 -13.21 -22.16
N GLY A 85 5.07 -12.86 -20.89
CA GLY A 85 4.62 -11.52 -20.51
C GLY A 85 5.65 -10.42 -20.84
N GLY A 86 6.94 -10.68 -20.62
CA GLY A 86 8.02 -9.75 -21.00
C GLY A 86 8.18 -9.59 -22.51
N ALA A 87 8.05 -10.69 -23.27
CA ALA A 87 8.18 -10.68 -24.73
C ALA A 87 7.09 -9.83 -25.41
N ALA A 88 5.84 -9.88 -24.92
CA ALA A 88 4.73 -9.11 -25.47
C ALA A 88 4.95 -7.59 -25.35
N ILE A 89 5.48 -7.13 -24.21
CA ILE A 89 5.79 -5.72 -23.97
C ILE A 89 6.93 -5.27 -24.88
N ALA A 90 8.01 -6.05 -24.99
CA ALA A 90 9.15 -5.72 -25.84
C ALA A 90 8.79 -5.66 -27.33
N ALA A 91 7.98 -6.62 -27.82
CA ALA A 91 7.50 -6.62 -29.20
C ALA A 91 6.63 -5.39 -29.51
N SER A 92 5.78 -4.99 -28.57
CA SER A 92 4.92 -3.79 -28.72
C SER A 92 5.76 -2.51 -28.83
N VAL A 93 6.79 -2.35 -27.99
CA VAL A 93 7.70 -1.19 -28.04
C VAL A 93 8.53 -1.20 -29.32
N ALA A 94 9.01 -2.37 -29.77
CA ALA A 94 9.78 -2.49 -31.01
C ALA A 94 8.97 -2.10 -32.25
N VAL A 95 7.71 -2.52 -32.35
CA VAL A 95 6.82 -2.15 -33.46
C VAL A 95 6.60 -0.63 -33.51
N VAL A 96 6.35 0.01 -32.36
CA VAL A 96 6.21 1.47 -32.27
C VAL A 96 7.50 2.19 -32.67
N ALA A 97 8.67 1.69 -32.25
CA ALA A 97 9.96 2.27 -32.61
C ALA A 97 10.26 2.18 -34.11
N ILE A 98 9.93 1.06 -34.76
CA ILE A 98 10.12 0.87 -36.20
C ILE A 98 9.20 1.80 -37.00
N LEU A 99 7.92 1.92 -36.60
CA LEU A 99 6.96 2.82 -37.24
C LEU A 99 7.34 4.29 -37.06
N GLY A 100 7.86 4.68 -35.89
CA GLY A 100 8.31 6.05 -35.62
C GLY A 100 9.56 6.46 -36.40
N LEU A 101 10.43 5.52 -36.79
CA LEU A 101 11.65 5.83 -37.54
C LEU A 101 11.35 6.14 -39.03
N GLN A 102 10.28 5.58 -39.59
CA GLN A 102 9.87 5.85 -40.99
C GLN A 102 9.29 7.25 -41.19
N THR A 103 8.71 7.87 -40.16
CA THR A 103 8.17 9.24 -40.28
C THR A 103 9.27 10.32 -40.28
N GLN A 104 10.52 9.97 -39.97
CA GLN A 104 11.64 10.92 -39.91
C GLN A 104 12.52 10.94 -41.18
N GLN A 105 12.24 10.10 -42.19
CA GLN A 105 13.02 10.01 -43.42
C GLN A 105 12.40 10.75 -44.63
N GLN A 106 11.59 11.78 -44.42
CA GLN A 106 11.20 12.66 -45.54
C GLN A 106 12.42 13.48 -46.03
N PRO A 107 12.74 13.48 -47.35
CA PRO A 107 13.80 14.32 -47.91
C PRO A 107 13.48 15.83 -47.75
N PRO A 108 14.49 16.71 -47.64
CA PRO A 108 14.30 18.09 -47.23
C PRO A 108 13.80 18.98 -48.37
N GLU A 109 12.53 19.36 -48.36
CA GLU A 109 12.09 20.55 -49.08
C GLU A 109 12.40 21.77 -48.19
N ARG A 110 13.42 22.53 -48.57
CA ARG A 110 13.83 23.76 -47.88
C ARG A 110 12.73 24.82 -48.01
N VAL A 111 12.02 25.10 -46.92
CA VAL A 111 11.37 26.40 -46.72
C VAL A 111 11.68 26.91 -45.32
N ALA A 112 12.43 28.02 -45.32
CA ALA A 112 12.68 29.03 -44.30
C ALA A 112 12.42 28.73 -42.81
N ALA A 113 13.47 28.99 -42.03
CA ALA A 113 13.54 28.96 -40.58
C ALA A 113 12.40 29.71 -39.85
N LYS A 114 11.88 29.06 -38.81
CA LYS A 114 11.31 29.71 -37.63
C LYS A 114 11.90 29.00 -36.41
N PRO A 115 12.60 29.70 -35.49
CA PRO A 115 13.28 29.04 -34.40
C PRO A 115 12.22 28.66 -33.34
N ALA A 116 11.90 27.37 -33.24
CA ALA A 116 11.13 26.83 -32.12
C ALA A 116 12.12 26.16 -31.17
N ALA A 117 12.48 26.93 -30.15
CA ALA A 117 13.22 26.62 -28.93
C ALA A 117 13.68 25.16 -28.74
N THR A 118 15.00 24.99 -28.66
CA THR A 118 15.62 23.97 -27.81
C THR A 118 15.10 24.17 -26.39
N VAL A 119 14.18 23.34 -25.93
CA VAL A 119 13.83 23.31 -24.52
C VAL A 119 14.89 22.47 -23.83
N VAL A 120 16.00 23.12 -23.47
CA VAL A 120 16.82 22.65 -22.36
C VAL A 120 15.92 22.76 -21.14
N ALA A 121 15.41 21.62 -20.67
CA ALA A 121 14.68 21.55 -19.41
C ALA A 121 15.70 21.74 -18.27
N GLU A 122 15.99 23.01 -18.00
CA GLU A 122 16.62 23.47 -16.79
C GLU A 122 15.71 23.08 -15.61
N ALA A 123 16.27 22.35 -14.65
CA ALA A 123 15.59 21.96 -13.42
C ALA A 123 15.22 23.22 -12.61
N ARG A 124 14.02 23.74 -12.85
CA ARG A 124 13.42 24.77 -12.01
C ARG A 124 12.78 24.12 -10.80
N LYS A 125 13.21 24.57 -9.64
CA LYS A 125 12.63 24.26 -8.33
C LYS A 125 11.29 24.97 -8.24
N GLY A 126 10.18 24.22 -8.24
CA GLY A 126 8.83 24.76 -8.04
C GLY A 126 7.85 24.29 -9.12
N ASP A 127 6.80 23.62 -8.66
CA ASP A 127 5.59 23.13 -9.33
C ASP A 127 5.68 21.78 -10.08
N PRO A 128 4.92 20.75 -9.63
CA PRO A 128 4.87 19.46 -10.31
C PRO A 128 4.08 19.51 -11.62
N VAL A 129 4.63 18.90 -12.66
CA VAL A 129 4.01 18.74 -13.98
C VAL A 129 2.79 17.82 -13.91
N ARG A 130 1.62 18.31 -14.33
CA ARG A 130 0.32 17.62 -14.30
C ARG A 130 0.13 16.74 -15.55
N ALA A 131 0.11 15.42 -15.38
CA ALA A 131 -0.41 14.49 -16.39
C ALA A 131 -1.96 14.51 -16.33
N GLY A 132 -2.61 14.87 -17.44
CA GLY A 132 -4.01 15.30 -17.50
C GLY A 132 -5.08 14.22 -17.33
N VAL A 133 -5.17 13.57 -16.16
CA VAL A 133 -6.35 12.80 -15.75
C VAL A 133 -6.84 13.34 -14.41
N ARG A 134 -8.06 13.91 -14.38
CA ARG A 134 -8.70 14.36 -13.13
C ARG A 134 -8.96 13.11 -12.26
N ARG A 135 -8.32 13.09 -11.09
CA ARG A 135 -8.19 11.92 -10.21
C ARG A 135 -9.38 11.74 -9.26
N TRP A 136 -10.28 12.71 -9.19
CA TRP A 136 -11.44 12.75 -8.30
C TRP A 136 -12.55 13.55 -9.01
N ASP A 137 -13.75 12.99 -9.18
CA ASP A 137 -14.96 13.76 -9.54
C ASP A 137 -15.65 14.21 -8.25
N THR A 138 -15.00 15.10 -7.51
CA THR A 138 -15.64 15.80 -6.40
C THR A 138 -16.35 17.02 -6.99
N ARG A 139 -17.66 17.14 -6.75
CA ARG A 139 -18.50 18.27 -7.20
C ARG A 139 -18.04 19.65 -6.69
N GLU A 140 -17.00 19.71 -5.86
CA GLU A 140 -16.46 20.91 -5.22
C GLU A 140 -14.94 21.04 -5.44
N PRO A 141 -14.46 22.15 -6.05
CA PRO A 141 -13.05 22.35 -6.42
C PRO A 141 -12.13 22.69 -5.25
N GLU A 142 -12.68 23.19 -4.13
CA GLU A 142 -11.90 23.50 -2.92
C GLU A 142 -11.49 22.22 -2.19
N ALA A 143 -12.38 21.22 -2.14
CA ALA A 143 -12.09 19.90 -1.58
C ALA A 143 -10.98 19.19 -2.37
N GLU A 144 -11.00 19.30 -3.71
CA GLU A 144 -9.93 18.77 -4.56
C GLU A 144 -8.55 19.36 -4.19
N SER A 145 -8.49 20.68 -3.96
CA SER A 145 -7.24 21.37 -3.61
C SER A 145 -6.75 20.98 -2.22
N ALA A 146 -7.65 20.87 -1.24
CA ALA A 146 -7.31 20.45 0.12
C ALA A 146 -6.82 18.99 0.19
N LEU A 147 -7.49 18.08 -0.53
CA LEU A 147 -7.07 16.67 -0.60
C LEU A 147 -5.73 16.51 -1.31
N ASN A 148 -5.47 17.31 -2.35
CA ASN A 148 -4.18 17.31 -3.02
C ASN A 148 -3.05 17.77 -2.10
N ALA A 149 -3.25 18.87 -1.38
CA ALA A 149 -2.28 19.37 -0.40
C ALA A 149 -2.02 18.33 0.69
N TYR A 150 -3.09 17.74 1.23
CA TYR A 150 -3.01 16.70 2.25
C TYR A 150 -2.22 15.46 1.78
N LEU A 151 -2.45 14.99 0.56
CA LEU A 151 -1.75 13.82 0.02
C LEU A 151 -0.25 14.06 -0.20
N VAL A 152 0.13 15.30 -0.55
CA VAL A 152 1.54 15.68 -0.70
C VAL A 152 2.23 15.69 0.67
N GLU A 153 1.63 16.35 1.65
CA GLU A 153 2.15 16.44 3.02
C GLU A 153 2.20 15.07 3.69
N HIS A 154 1.13 14.27 3.57
CA HIS A 154 1.06 12.94 4.17
C HIS A 154 2.13 11.99 3.60
N ASN A 155 2.48 12.13 2.33
CA ASN A 155 3.52 11.31 1.70
C ASN A 155 4.94 11.72 2.11
N GLU A 156 5.15 12.96 2.56
CA GLU A 156 6.44 13.41 3.10
C GLU A 156 6.72 12.76 4.47
N PHE A 157 5.68 12.52 5.28
CA PHE A 157 5.81 11.92 6.61
C PHE A 157 5.52 10.42 6.66
N ALA A 158 5.01 9.82 5.57
CA ALA A 158 4.78 8.39 5.50
C ALA A 158 6.12 7.63 5.35
N PRO A 159 6.49 6.72 6.28
CA PRO A 159 7.71 5.93 6.18
C PRO A 159 7.55 4.88 5.08
N THR A 160 7.86 5.23 3.83
CA THR A 160 7.93 4.27 2.74
C THR A 160 9.24 3.50 2.84
N SER A 161 9.13 2.27 3.35
CA SER A 161 10.24 1.32 3.31
C SER A 161 10.49 0.88 1.86
N GLY A 162 11.50 1.45 1.19
CA GLY A 162 12.07 0.86 -0.02
C GLY A 162 12.73 1.80 -1.01
N MET A 163 14.07 1.71 -1.08
CA MET A 163 14.97 2.06 -2.19
C MET A 163 15.32 3.53 -2.46
N ASN A 164 16.50 3.91 -1.95
CA ASN A 164 17.50 4.82 -2.53
C ASN A 164 17.04 5.75 -3.68
N GLY A 165 16.84 7.03 -3.35
CA GLY A 165 17.10 8.15 -4.28
C GLY A 165 16.13 8.36 -5.44
N MET A 166 15.00 7.65 -5.50
CA MET A 166 13.96 7.88 -6.50
C MET A 166 12.75 8.56 -5.85
N LEU A 167 12.24 9.65 -6.42
CA LEU A 167 11.01 10.28 -5.96
C LEU A 167 9.87 9.24 -5.98
N PRO A 168 9.11 9.04 -4.89
CA PRO A 168 8.09 8.02 -4.81
C PRO A 168 6.96 8.33 -5.80
N TYR A 169 6.83 7.51 -6.85
CA TYR A 169 5.67 7.54 -7.73
C TYR A 169 4.55 6.68 -7.13
N VAL A 170 3.52 7.33 -6.59
CA VAL A 170 2.31 6.62 -6.15
C VAL A 170 1.36 6.50 -7.35
N ARG A 171 1.12 5.27 -7.82
CA ARG A 171 0.03 4.97 -8.76
C ARG A 171 -1.25 4.73 -7.96
N VAL A 172 -2.13 5.73 -7.88
CA VAL A 172 -3.45 5.57 -7.27
C VAL A 172 -4.49 5.30 -8.34
N VAL A 173 -5.22 4.20 -8.17
CA VAL A 173 -6.33 3.79 -9.05
C VAL A 173 -7.61 4.38 -8.45
N GLY A 174 -8.29 5.26 -9.17
CA GLY A 174 -9.60 5.79 -8.81
C GLY A 174 -10.71 4.97 -9.48
N TYR A 175 -11.87 4.90 -8.84
CA TYR A 175 -13.10 4.37 -9.44
C TYR A 175 -13.89 5.54 -10.02
N ASP A 176 -14.28 5.43 -11.29
CA ASP A 176 -15.25 6.33 -11.89
C ASP A 176 -16.63 6.01 -11.31
N SER A 177 -17.37 7.04 -10.90
CA SER A 177 -18.74 6.88 -10.42
C SER A 177 -19.65 7.23 -11.58
N ASP A 178 -19.99 6.24 -12.41
CA ASP A 178 -20.92 6.43 -13.51
C ASP A 178 -22.23 7.05 -12.99
N LYS A 179 -22.64 8.14 -13.63
CA LYS A 179 -23.94 8.80 -13.44
C LYS A 179 -25.03 8.14 -14.26
#